data_AF-A0A2K3JWP8-F1
#
_entry.id   AF-A0A2K3JWP8-F1
#
_cell.length_a   1.000
_cell.length_b   1.000
_cell.length_c   1.000
_cell.angle_alpha   90.00
_cell.angle_beta   90.00
_cell.angle_gamma   90.00
#
_symmetry.space_group_name_H-M   'P 1'
#
loop_
_entity.id
_entity.type
_entity.pdbx_description
1 polymer ?
#
loop_
_entity_poly.entity_id
_entity_poly.type
_entity_poly.pdbx_seq_one_letter_code
_entity_poly.pdbx_strand_id
1 'polypeptide(L)'
;HASIKSTPFEALYGRHPPILVRGDVHLSAVEEVNKLTAERNEMIREMKDQLLKAQDQMREQANKHRREVNYQVGDMVYLKIQPYKLQKLAKRFNQKLSPRYYGPYEILERVGAVAYKLKLPADSRVHPVFHASLLKKAVSANVETQPLPTCMNENWQLEPGPEEARDSRVNDKGELEVLVKWEG
;
A
#
# COMPACT_ATOMS: atom_id res chain seq x y z
N HIS A 1 -23.94 -18.32 3.39
CA HIS A 1 -22.91 -17.75 2.49
C HIS A 1 -23.53 -17.65 1.09
N ALA A 2 -23.42 -16.51 0.39
CA ALA A 2 -24.14 -16.29 -0.88
C ALA A 2 -23.80 -17.32 -1.99
N SER A 3 -22.61 -17.92 -1.94
CA SER A 3 -22.10 -18.83 -2.98
C SER A 3 -22.55 -20.28 -2.86
N ILE A 4 -22.80 -20.79 -1.64
CA ILE A 4 -23.03 -22.22 -1.37
C ILE A 4 -24.52 -22.52 -1.13
N LYS A 5 -25.36 -21.48 -1.02
CA LYS A 5 -26.79 -21.56 -0.62
C LYS A 5 -27.07 -22.28 0.70
N SER A 6 -26.06 -22.81 1.39
CA SER A 6 -26.13 -23.39 2.73
C SER A 6 -25.24 -22.64 3.73
N THR A 7 -25.40 -22.96 5.01
CA THR A 7 -24.53 -22.42 6.07
C THR A 7 -23.21 -23.22 6.13
N PRO A 8 -22.07 -22.61 6.49
CA PRO A 8 -20.81 -23.36 6.62
C PRO A 8 -20.89 -24.54 7.58
N PHE A 9 -21.69 -24.42 8.66
CA PHE A 9 -21.95 -25.52 9.59
C PHE A 9 -22.63 -26.70 8.89
N GLU A 10 -23.69 -26.42 8.13
CA GLU A 10 -24.44 -27.45 7.40
C GLU A 10 -23.60 -28.08 6.29
N ALA A 11 -22.81 -27.29 5.58
CA ALA A 11 -21.87 -27.80 4.58
C ALA A 11 -20.80 -28.73 5.19
N LEU A 12 -20.37 -28.46 6.43
CA LEU A 12 -19.36 -29.26 7.13
C LEU A 12 -19.94 -30.52 7.79
N TYR A 13 -21.12 -30.41 8.40
CA TYR A 13 -21.69 -31.44 9.28
C TYR A 13 -22.93 -32.14 8.69
N GLY A 14 -23.42 -31.73 7.52
CA GLY A 14 -24.59 -32.33 6.86
C GLY A 14 -25.90 -32.18 7.62
N ARG A 15 -25.96 -31.31 8.63
CA ARG A 15 -27.14 -31.04 9.46
C ARG A 15 -27.23 -29.55 9.77
N HIS A 16 -28.45 -29.05 9.96
CA HIS A 16 -28.62 -27.67 10.43
C HIS A 16 -27.98 -27.49 11.81
N PRO A 17 -27.39 -26.31 12.09
CA PRO A 17 -26.88 -25.99 13.42
C PRO A 17 -27.98 -26.18 14.46
N PRO A 18 -27.67 -26.79 15.62
CA PRO A 18 -28.65 -26.94 16.68
C PRO A 18 -29.19 -25.55 17.05
N ILE A 19 -30.51 -25.44 17.09
CA ILE A 19 -31.18 -24.18 17.44
C ILE A 19 -30.78 -23.88 18.88
N LEU A 20 -29.98 -22.83 19.08
CA LEU A 20 -29.77 -22.28 20.40
C LEU A 20 -31.12 -21.69 20.83
N VAL A 21 -31.85 -22.42 21.67
CA VAL A 21 -33.09 -21.96 22.26
C VAL A 21 -32.77 -20.69 23.03
N ARG A 22 -33.19 -19.54 22.50
CA ARG A 22 -33.18 -18.31 23.26
C ARG A 22 -34.24 -18.49 24.35
N GLY A 23 -33.97 -18.14 25.60
CA GLY A 23 -34.88 -18.46 26.72
C GLY A 23 -36.24 -17.74 26.64
N ASP A 24 -36.46 -16.96 25.59
CA ASP A 24 -37.63 -16.17 25.24
C ASP A 24 -38.67 -16.98 24.42
N VAL A 25 -38.37 -18.22 24.02
CA VAL A 25 -39.30 -19.06 23.24
C VAL A 25 -40.47 -19.56 24.11
N HIS A 26 -40.23 -19.78 25.42
CA HIS A 26 -41.27 -20.16 26.39
C HIS A 26 -40.95 -19.51 27.74
N LEU A 27 -41.96 -18.91 28.38
CA LEU A 27 -41.83 -18.46 29.77
C LEU A 27 -41.60 -19.67 30.67
N SER A 28 -40.53 -19.62 31.47
CA SER A 28 -40.32 -20.58 32.54
C SER A 28 -41.37 -20.36 33.62
N ALA A 29 -41.75 -21.44 34.32
CA ALA A 29 -42.57 -21.35 35.53
C ALA A 29 -41.86 -20.59 36.67
N VAL A 30 -40.53 -20.44 36.58
CA VAL A 30 -39.71 -19.72 37.54
C VAL A 30 -39.43 -18.31 37.02
N GLU A 31 -39.98 -17.31 37.72
CA GLU A 31 -39.86 -15.90 37.32
C GLU A 31 -38.41 -15.40 37.25
N GLU A 32 -37.55 -15.88 38.16
CA GLU A 32 -36.13 -15.55 38.17
C GLU A 32 -35.41 -15.98 36.87
N VAL A 33 -35.82 -17.11 36.28
CA VAL A 33 -35.27 -17.60 35.01
C VAL A 33 -35.68 -16.69 33.86
N ASN A 34 -36.90 -16.15 33.86
CA ASN A 34 -37.38 -15.21 32.86
C ASN A 34 -36.60 -13.89 32.92
N LYS A 35 -36.37 -13.38 34.15
CA LYS A 35 -35.60 -12.16 34.38
C LYS A 35 -34.15 -12.29 33.91
N LEU A 36 -33.45 -13.35 34.34
CA LEU A 36 -32.07 -13.62 33.92
C LEU A 36 -31.94 -13.80 32.41
N THR A 37 -32.94 -14.41 31.78
CA THR A 37 -32.98 -14.56 30.32
C THR A 37 -33.13 -13.21 29.62
N ALA A 38 -34.02 -12.34 30.12
CA ALA A 38 -34.21 -11.00 29.56
C ALA A 38 -32.92 -10.16 29.67
N GLU A 39 -32.29 -10.13 30.84
CA GLU A 39 -31.01 -9.46 31.09
C GLU A 39 -29.89 -10.01 30.17
N ARG A 40 -29.79 -11.33 30.04
CA ARG A 40 -28.84 -11.98 29.13
C ARG A 40 -29.07 -11.56 27.68
N ASN A 41 -30.31 -11.50 27.24
CA ASN A 41 -30.64 -11.13 25.86
C ASN A 41 -30.32 -9.68 25.56
N GLU A 42 -30.55 -8.79 26.50
CA GLU A 42 -30.14 -7.39 26.41
C GLU A 42 -28.62 -7.29 26.29
N MET A 43 -27.88 -7.96 27.16
CA MET A 43 -26.42 -8.03 27.10
C MET A 43 -25.91 -8.59 25.76
N ILE A 44 -26.54 -9.64 25.21
CA ILE A 44 -26.16 -10.20 23.90
C ILE A 44 -26.41 -9.20 22.77
N ARG A 45 -27.48 -8.40 22.83
CA ARG A 45 -27.75 -7.35 21.83
C ARG A 45 -26.66 -6.27 21.90
N GLU A 46 -26.36 -5.80 23.11
CA GLU A 46 -25.29 -4.81 23.32
C GLU A 46 -23.94 -5.31 22.81
N MET A 47 -23.58 -6.56 23.13
CA MET A 47 -22.34 -7.19 22.65
C MET A 47 -22.29 -7.25 21.12
N LYS A 48 -23.41 -7.56 20.45
CA LYS A 48 -23.47 -7.57 18.98
C LYS A 48 -23.26 -6.18 18.40
N ASP A 49 -23.88 -5.16 18.99
CA ASP A 49 -23.73 -3.78 18.53
C ASP A 49 -22.29 -3.28 18.75
N GLN A 50 -21.67 -3.62 19.89
CA GLN A 50 -20.27 -3.32 20.16
C GLN A 50 -19.33 -4.04 19.18
N LEU A 51 -19.60 -5.31 18.86
CA LEU A 51 -18.83 -6.05 17.86
C LEU A 51 -18.92 -5.43 16.47
N LEU A 52 -20.09 -4.96 16.05
CA LEU A 52 -20.27 -4.26 14.78
C LEU A 52 -19.47 -2.96 14.76
N LYS A 53 -19.57 -2.14 15.82
CA LYS A 53 -18.78 -0.91 15.97
C LYS A 53 -17.28 -1.18 15.92
N ALA A 54 -16.80 -2.22 16.60
CA ALA A 54 -15.39 -2.61 16.58
C ALA A 54 -14.94 -3.03 15.18
N GLN A 55 -15.76 -3.79 14.44
CA GLN A 55 -15.46 -4.17 13.05
C GLN A 55 -15.39 -2.96 12.12
N ASP A 56 -16.27 -1.98 12.28
CA ASP A 56 -16.25 -0.76 11.48
C ASP A 56 -15.01 0.09 11.78
N GLN A 57 -14.63 0.25 13.05
CA GLN A 57 -13.38 0.92 13.43
C GLN A 57 -12.15 0.22 12.85
N MET A 58 -12.11 -1.12 12.90
CA MET A 58 -11.03 -1.90 12.28
C MET A 58 -10.98 -1.68 10.76
N ARG A 59 -12.14 -1.62 10.10
CA ARG A 59 -12.24 -1.36 8.66
C ARG A 59 -11.74 0.03 8.29
N GLU A 60 -12.17 1.06 9.02
CA GLU A 60 -11.73 2.44 8.81
C GLU A 60 -10.21 2.57 8.98
N GLN A 61 -9.66 2.04 10.07
CA GLN A 61 -8.22 2.10 10.34
C GLN A 61 -7.40 1.33 9.30
N ALA A 62 -7.88 0.15 8.87
CA ALA A 62 -7.23 -0.64 7.83
C ALA A 62 -7.28 0.05 6.45
N ASN A 63 -8.38 0.74 6.14
CA ASN A 63 -8.58 1.41 4.86
C ASN A 63 -7.87 2.77 4.79
N LYS A 64 -7.59 3.43 5.92
CA LYS A 64 -6.91 4.74 5.99
C LYS A 64 -5.60 4.80 5.17
N HIS A 65 -4.87 3.70 5.09
CA HIS A 65 -3.59 3.61 4.37
C HIS A 65 -3.71 2.92 3.01
N ARG A 66 -4.88 2.39 2.65
CA ARG A 66 -5.11 1.76 1.35
C ARG A 66 -5.37 2.86 0.33
N ARG A 67 -4.66 2.81 -0.79
CA ARG A 67 -4.88 3.68 -1.94
C ARG A 67 -5.52 2.85 -3.02
N GLU A 68 -6.57 3.39 -3.65
CA GLU A 68 -7.09 2.80 -4.87
C GLU A 68 -6.10 3.09 -5.99
N VAL A 69 -5.41 2.04 -6.45
CA VAL A 69 -4.46 2.15 -7.55
C VAL A 69 -5.05 1.42 -8.75
N ASN A 70 -5.44 2.21 -9.74
CA ASN A 70 -5.96 1.72 -11.01
C ASN A 70 -4.89 1.91 -12.10
N TYR A 71 -4.73 0.89 -12.93
CA TYR A 71 -3.82 0.93 -14.07
C TYR A 71 -4.61 0.68 -15.35
N GLN A 72 -4.11 1.19 -16.46
CA GLN A 72 -4.69 0.97 -17.78
C GLN A 72 -3.86 -0.04 -18.58
N VAL A 73 -4.47 -0.66 -19.59
CA VAL A 73 -3.74 -1.49 -20.55
C VAL A 73 -2.76 -0.59 -21.31
N GLY A 74 -1.52 -1.04 -21.47
CA GLY A 74 -0.42 -0.26 -22.04
C GLY A 74 0.39 0.55 -21.02
N ASP A 75 -0.07 0.69 -19.76
CA ASP A 75 0.76 1.32 -18.71
C ASP A 75 2.01 0.46 -18.46
N MET A 76 3.17 1.11 -18.35
CA MET A 76 4.40 0.49 -17.88
C MET A 76 4.40 0.46 -16.35
N VAL A 77 4.64 -0.71 -15.77
CA VAL A 77 4.65 -0.91 -14.31
C VAL A 77 5.84 -1.72 -13.85
N TYR A 78 6.37 -1.34 -12.70
CA TYR A 78 7.35 -2.11 -11.95
C TYR A 78 6.68 -3.16 -11.07
N LEU A 79 7.23 -4.36 -11.04
CA LEU A 79 6.69 -5.51 -10.33
C LEU A 79 7.47 -5.80 -9.04
N LYS A 80 6.77 -5.90 -7.91
CA LYS A 80 7.31 -6.21 -6.59
C LYS A 80 7.15 -7.69 -6.29
N ILE A 81 8.26 -8.43 -6.27
CA ILE A 81 8.26 -9.85 -5.87
C ILE A 81 9.42 -10.14 -4.93
N GLN A 82 9.24 -11.14 -4.07
CA GLN A 82 10.26 -11.64 -3.16
C GLN A 82 11.43 -12.29 -3.95
N PRO A 83 12.70 -11.96 -3.62
CA PRO A 83 13.87 -12.33 -4.42
C PRO A 83 14.06 -13.84 -4.63
N TYR A 84 13.68 -14.67 -3.65
CA TYR A 84 13.88 -16.12 -3.72
C TYR A 84 13.00 -16.83 -4.76
N LYS A 85 11.92 -16.19 -5.24
CA LYS A 85 11.00 -16.84 -6.18
C LYS A 85 11.48 -16.76 -7.64
N LEU A 86 12.45 -15.89 -7.95
CA LEU A 86 12.70 -15.46 -9.34
C LEU A 86 14.18 -15.17 -9.63
N GLN A 87 14.98 -16.22 -9.81
CA GLN A 87 16.32 -16.08 -10.40
C GLN A 87 16.28 -15.76 -11.91
N LYS A 88 15.16 -16.03 -12.59
CA LYS A 88 15.04 -15.94 -14.06
C LYS A 88 14.39 -14.66 -14.60
N LEU A 89 13.66 -13.88 -13.79
CA LEU A 89 13.13 -12.58 -14.26
C LEU A 89 14.22 -11.54 -14.43
N ALA A 90 15.24 -11.58 -13.57
CA ALA A 90 16.43 -10.76 -13.69
C ALA A 90 17.60 -11.46 -12.98
N LYS A 91 18.73 -11.62 -13.67
CA LYS A 91 19.96 -12.10 -13.05
C LYS A 91 20.53 -10.96 -12.19
N ARG A 92 20.50 -11.13 -10.86
CA ARG A 92 20.99 -10.13 -9.89
C ARG A 92 22.26 -10.62 -9.22
N PHE A 93 23.30 -9.80 -9.22
CA PHE A 93 24.58 -10.11 -8.56
C PHE A 93 24.43 -10.18 -7.03
N ASN A 94 23.68 -9.26 -6.42
CA ASN A 94 23.45 -9.20 -4.98
C ASN A 94 21.97 -8.99 -4.65
N GLN A 95 21.34 -9.95 -3.96
CA GLN A 95 19.91 -9.85 -3.61
C GLN A 95 19.61 -8.71 -2.62
N LYS A 96 20.50 -8.46 -1.65
CA LYS A 96 20.30 -7.46 -0.58
C LYS A 96 20.38 -6.01 -1.07
N LEU A 97 21.25 -5.73 -2.03
CA LEU A 97 21.49 -4.38 -2.57
C LEU A 97 20.73 -4.10 -3.87
N SER A 98 20.09 -5.12 -4.45
CA SER A 98 19.33 -4.94 -5.69
C SER A 98 18.01 -4.18 -5.49
N PRO A 99 17.54 -3.42 -6.50
CA PRO A 99 16.27 -2.70 -6.43
C PRO A 99 15.10 -3.62 -6.08
N ARG A 100 14.24 -3.22 -5.14
CA ARG A 100 13.13 -4.08 -4.68
C ARG A 100 12.15 -4.47 -5.78
N TYR A 101 11.97 -3.61 -6.77
CA TYR A 101 11.10 -3.85 -7.91
C TYR A 101 11.88 -4.35 -9.12
N TYR A 102 11.24 -5.18 -9.94
CA TYR A 102 11.74 -5.68 -11.21
C TYR A 102 11.10 -4.89 -12.32
N GLY A 103 11.89 -4.60 -13.37
CA GLY A 103 11.54 -4.20 -14.74
C GLY A 103 10.30 -3.33 -14.97
N PRO A 104 10.34 -2.34 -15.87
CA PRO A 104 9.09 -1.85 -16.41
C PRO A 104 8.50 -2.95 -17.31
N TYR A 105 7.36 -3.52 -16.91
CA TYR A 105 6.58 -4.46 -17.71
C TYR A 105 5.29 -3.78 -18.15
N GLU A 106 4.87 -4.06 -19.37
CA GLU A 106 3.63 -3.55 -19.94
C GLU A 106 2.43 -4.34 -19.40
N ILE A 107 1.36 -3.64 -19.04
CA ILE A 107 0.07 -4.28 -18.72
C ILE A 107 -0.64 -4.65 -20.03
N LEU A 108 -0.85 -5.95 -20.24
CA LEU A 108 -1.56 -6.47 -21.41
C LEU A 108 -3.07 -6.45 -21.24
N GLU A 109 -3.55 -6.73 -20.04
CA GLU A 109 -4.98 -6.92 -19.78
C GLU A 109 -5.30 -6.70 -18.31
N ARG A 110 -6.51 -6.19 -18.03
CA ARG A 110 -7.10 -6.13 -16.69
C ARG A 110 -8.01 -7.35 -16.48
N VAL A 111 -7.50 -8.36 -15.78
CA VAL A 111 -8.21 -9.63 -15.52
C VAL A 111 -9.33 -9.47 -14.47
N GLY A 112 -9.19 -8.49 -13.56
CA GLY A 112 -10.21 -8.19 -12.58
C GLY A 112 -10.06 -6.78 -11.99
N ALA A 113 -10.88 -6.43 -11.00
CA ALA A 113 -10.86 -5.11 -10.39
C ALA A 113 -9.46 -4.71 -9.89
N VAL A 114 -8.71 -5.67 -9.33
CA VAL A 114 -7.40 -5.44 -8.71
C VAL A 114 -6.31 -6.35 -9.30
N ALA A 115 -6.59 -7.08 -10.40
CA ALA A 115 -5.66 -8.06 -10.98
C ALA A 115 -5.32 -7.70 -12.43
N TYR A 116 -4.04 -7.63 -12.74
CA TYR A 116 -3.52 -7.20 -14.05
C TYR A 116 -2.54 -8.24 -14.60
N LYS A 117 -2.64 -8.51 -15.90
CA LYS A 117 -1.75 -9.40 -16.64
C LYS A 117 -0.61 -8.59 -17.23
N LEU A 118 0.63 -8.98 -16.92
CA LEU A 118 1.83 -8.33 -17.39
C LEU A 118 2.48 -9.09 -18.55
N LYS A 119 3.14 -8.34 -19.43
CA LYS A 119 4.03 -8.88 -20.47
C LYS A 119 5.37 -9.29 -19.87
N LEU A 120 5.41 -10.48 -19.27
CA LEU A 120 6.65 -11.07 -18.77
C LEU A 120 7.46 -11.75 -19.89
N PRO A 121 8.79 -11.89 -19.74
CA PRO A 121 9.61 -12.70 -20.64
C PRO A 121 9.12 -14.15 -20.68
N ALA A 122 9.21 -14.80 -21.85
CA ALA A 122 8.76 -16.18 -22.04
C ALA A 122 9.46 -17.19 -21.11
N ASP A 123 10.70 -16.89 -20.67
CA ASP A 123 11.46 -17.72 -19.74
C ASP A 123 10.99 -17.63 -18.28
N SER A 124 10.02 -16.77 -17.99
CA SER A 124 9.46 -16.61 -16.65
C SER A 124 8.57 -17.80 -16.28
N ARG A 125 8.94 -18.51 -15.21
CA ARG A 125 8.11 -19.57 -14.60
C ARG A 125 6.99 -19.04 -13.70
N VAL A 126 6.83 -17.71 -13.61
CA VAL A 126 5.83 -17.09 -12.74
C VAL A 126 4.61 -16.70 -13.56
N HIS A 127 3.44 -16.98 -12.99
CA HIS A 127 2.16 -16.63 -13.60
C HIS A 127 2.07 -15.12 -13.85
N PRO A 128 1.68 -14.67 -15.06
CA PRO A 128 1.78 -13.25 -15.45
C PRO A 128 0.72 -12.34 -14.82
N VAL A 129 -0.21 -12.87 -14.03
CA VAL A 129 -1.28 -12.09 -13.39
C VAL A 129 -0.90 -11.73 -11.96
N PHE A 130 -0.91 -10.43 -11.65
CA PHE A 130 -0.52 -9.90 -10.35
C PHE A 130 -1.58 -8.94 -9.79
N HIS A 131 -1.63 -8.87 -8.46
CA HIS A 131 -2.48 -7.93 -7.74
C HIS A 131 -1.89 -6.50 -7.81
N ALA A 132 -2.74 -5.48 -7.91
CA ALA A 132 -2.37 -4.07 -8.07
C ALA A 132 -1.37 -3.58 -7.00
N SER A 133 -1.47 -4.10 -5.76
CA SER A 133 -0.55 -3.76 -4.66
C SER A 133 0.90 -4.20 -4.86
N LEU A 134 1.15 -5.11 -5.81
CA LEU A 134 2.49 -5.53 -6.20
C LEU A 134 3.03 -4.73 -7.37
N LEU A 135 2.25 -3.81 -7.92
CA LEU A 135 2.63 -3.00 -9.07
C LEU A 135 2.95 -1.58 -8.60
N LYS A 136 3.82 -0.91 -9.35
CA LYS A 136 4.11 0.51 -9.20
C LYS A 136 4.20 1.12 -10.58
N LYS A 137 3.44 2.19 -10.86
CA LYS A 137 3.48 2.85 -12.18
C LYS A 137 4.91 3.31 -12.48
N ALA A 138 5.43 2.94 -13.64
CA ALA A 138 6.69 3.47 -14.15
C ALA A 138 6.39 4.80 -14.83
N VAL A 139 6.98 5.88 -14.33
CA VAL A 139 6.93 7.17 -15.01
C VAL A 139 7.96 7.12 -16.14
N SER A 140 7.53 7.38 -17.36
CA SER A 140 8.41 7.44 -18.53
C SER A 140 9.53 8.48 -18.32
N ALA A 141 10.69 8.24 -18.92
CA ALA A 141 11.90 9.07 -18.83
C ALA A 141 11.79 10.46 -19.47
N ASN A 142 10.59 11.05 -19.54
CA ASN A 142 10.42 12.50 -19.75
C ASN A 142 10.49 13.24 -18.40
N VAL A 143 11.27 12.72 -17.46
CA VAL A 143 11.80 13.56 -16.39
C VAL A 143 12.94 14.29 -17.08
N GLU A 144 12.72 15.56 -17.43
CA GLU A 144 13.82 16.48 -17.68
C GLU A 144 14.79 16.29 -16.52
N THR A 145 15.90 15.61 -16.79
CA THR A 145 16.94 15.42 -15.78
C THR A 145 17.31 16.82 -15.35
N GLN A 146 17.13 17.16 -14.08
CA GLN A 146 17.62 18.44 -13.59
C GLN A 146 19.10 18.50 -13.98
N PRO A 147 19.51 19.51 -14.76
CA PRO A 147 20.91 19.66 -15.12
C PRO A 147 21.71 19.73 -13.82
N LEU A 148 22.87 19.08 -13.81
CA LEU A 148 23.78 19.21 -12.68
C LEU A 148 24.06 20.70 -12.45
N PRO A 149 24.09 21.18 -11.20
CA PRO A 149 24.47 22.56 -10.91
C PRO A 149 25.82 22.87 -11.56
N THR A 150 25.89 23.98 -12.30
CA THR A 150 27.11 24.40 -13.01
C THR A 150 28.29 24.66 -12.08
N CYS A 151 28.03 24.90 -10.80
CA CYS A 151 29.02 25.12 -9.74
C CYS A 151 29.57 23.82 -9.12
N MET A 152 29.37 22.64 -9.74
CA MET A 152 29.87 21.37 -9.22
C MET A 152 31.16 20.95 -9.95
N ASN A 153 32.28 20.87 -9.22
CA ASN A 153 33.57 20.44 -9.76
C ASN A 153 33.66 18.93 -9.95
N GLU A 154 34.69 18.46 -10.69
CA GLU A 154 34.95 17.03 -10.98
C GLU A 154 35.06 16.15 -9.71
N ASN A 155 35.36 16.76 -8.56
CA ASN A 155 35.42 16.11 -7.25
C ASN A 155 34.08 16.10 -6.49
N TRP A 156 32.96 16.42 -7.16
CA TRP A 156 31.62 16.54 -6.56
C TRP A 156 31.52 17.59 -5.44
N GLN A 157 32.35 18.63 -5.51
CA GLN A 157 32.34 19.75 -4.57
C GLN A 157 31.64 20.96 -5.21
N LEU A 158 30.80 21.64 -4.43
CA LEU A 158 30.15 22.88 -4.86
C LEU A 158 31.13 24.05 -4.68
N GLU A 159 31.58 24.61 -5.79
CA GLU A 159 32.36 25.85 -5.86
C GLU A 159 31.53 26.92 -6.59
N PRO A 160 30.65 27.64 -5.87
CA PRO A 160 29.90 28.75 -6.47
C PRO A 160 30.85 29.92 -6.79
N GLY A 161 30.77 30.43 -8.02
CA GLY A 161 31.45 31.65 -8.43
C GLY A 161 30.75 32.91 -7.92
N PRO A 162 31.47 34.04 -7.72
CA PRO A 162 30.84 35.32 -7.43
C PRO A 162 30.12 35.86 -8.68
N GLU A 163 28.79 36.01 -8.64
CA GLU A 163 27.95 36.51 -9.75
C GLU A 163 28.07 38.04 -9.89
N GLU A 164 27.92 38.77 -8.79
CA GLU A 164 27.89 40.22 -8.79
C GLU A 164 28.30 40.79 -7.44
N ALA A 165 29.21 41.77 -7.43
CA ALA A 165 29.50 42.56 -6.24
C ALA A 165 28.43 43.65 -6.10
N ARG A 166 27.51 43.47 -5.15
CA ARG A 166 26.36 44.37 -4.96
C ARG A 166 26.70 45.64 -4.21
N ASP A 167 27.64 45.57 -3.28
CA ASP A 167 28.01 46.70 -2.46
C ASP A 167 29.43 46.52 -1.92
N SER A 168 30.07 47.62 -1.54
CA SER A 168 31.38 47.59 -0.90
C SER A 168 31.44 48.62 0.20
N ARG A 169 31.92 48.22 1.38
CA ARG A 169 32.16 49.12 2.51
C ARG A 169 33.59 48.97 2.99
N VAL A 170 34.11 50.03 3.59
CA VAL A 170 35.42 50.01 4.25
C VAL A 170 35.18 49.99 5.75
N ASN A 171 35.69 48.97 6.44
CA ASN A 171 35.61 48.87 7.89
C ASN A 171 36.54 49.89 8.57
N ASP A 172 36.32 50.13 9.87
CA ASP A 172 37.14 51.03 10.70
C ASP A 172 38.63 50.64 10.76
N LYS A 173 38.99 49.42 10.32
CA LYS A 173 40.37 48.92 10.19
C LYS A 173 41.01 49.17 8.82
N GLY A 174 40.29 49.81 7.89
CA GLY A 174 40.77 50.08 6.53
C GLY A 174 40.65 48.89 5.55
N GLU A 175 39.98 47.81 5.95
CA GLU A 175 39.76 46.63 5.10
C GLU A 175 38.51 46.82 4.24
N LEU A 176 38.62 46.49 2.94
CA LEU A 176 37.51 46.54 1.99
C LEU A 176 36.68 45.26 2.09
N GLU A 177 35.44 45.37 2.56
CA GLU A 177 34.47 44.27 2.54
C GLU A 177 33.54 44.44 1.33
N VAL A 178 33.34 43.37 0.57
CA VAL A 178 32.47 43.36 -0.62
C VAL A 178 31.31 42.40 -0.39
N LEU A 179 30.08 42.89 -0.58
CA LEU A 179 28.87 42.09 -0.56
C LEU A 179 28.69 41.41 -1.92
N VAL A 180 29.02 40.13 -1.97
CA VAL A 180 28.94 39.33 -3.20
C VAL A 180 27.62 38.56 -3.25
N LYS A 181 26.91 38.68 -4.38
CA LYS A 181 25.86 37.76 -4.81
C LYS A 181 26.56 36.54 -5.42
N TRP A 182 26.34 35.36 -4.87
CA TRP A 182 26.92 34.10 -5.34
C TRP A 182 26.02 33.47 -6.40
N GLU A 183 26.61 32.85 -7.44
CA GLU A 183 25.85 32.07 -8.43
C GLU A 183 25.30 30.78 -7.78
N GLY A 184 23.99 30.57 -7.89
CA GLY A 184 23.27 29.40 -7.39
C GLY A 184 21.83 29.33 -7.86
#